data_AF-A0A2R7IVX4-F1
#
_entry.id   AF-A0A2R7IVX4-F1
#
_cell.length_a   1.000
_cell.length_b   1.000
_cell.length_c   1.000
_cell.angle_alpha   90.00
_cell.angle_beta   90.00
_cell.angle_gamma   90.00
#
_symmetry.space_group_name_H-M   'P 1'
#
loop_
_entity.id
_entity.type
_entity.pdbx_description
1 polymer ?
#
loop_
_entity_poly.entity_id
_entity_poly.type
_entity_poly.pdbx_seq_one_letter_code
_entity_poly.pdbx_strand_id
1 'polypeptide(L)'
;MRRDPIIAAADWFTRVTGADKLLTWQLSWHPRAFRFLPIVALLLGTIGMGIQITRPDHGLGIVLVNLGCFLPGTVLMMFGPLRQPSITAPLDERERHQRLVSFIWGLGTSQILAVIACYTFAAADVVPGLWHPHTLGDWAALAQLLFGIVENVTVLAASWAMPRPLADED
;
A
#
# COMPACT_ATOMS: atom_id res chain seq x y z
N MET A 1 -20.63 -34.43 -33.15
CA MET A 1 -20.40 -33.03 -32.76
C MET A 1 -18.93 -32.87 -32.43
N ARG A 2 -18.16 -32.18 -33.28
CA ARG A 2 -16.73 -31.89 -33.04
C ARG A 2 -16.67 -30.78 -31.98
N ARG A 3 -16.11 -31.05 -30.80
CA ARG A 3 -15.85 -29.98 -29.82
C ARG A 3 -14.79 -29.07 -30.42
N ASP A 4 -15.03 -27.77 -30.40
CA ASP A 4 -14.09 -26.78 -30.92
C ASP A 4 -12.74 -26.90 -30.20
N PRO A 5 -11.61 -26.99 -30.93
CA PRO A 5 -10.29 -27.21 -30.36
C PRO A 5 -9.87 -26.08 -29.41
N ILE A 6 -10.44 -24.88 -29.60
CA ILE A 6 -10.20 -23.70 -28.75
C ILE A 6 -10.77 -23.93 -27.35
N ILE A 7 -11.96 -24.52 -27.23
CA ILE A 7 -12.59 -24.80 -25.93
C ILE A 7 -11.79 -25.89 -25.19
N ALA A 8 -11.33 -26.92 -25.90
CA ALA A 8 -10.51 -27.98 -25.32
C ALA A 8 -9.15 -27.46 -24.81
N ALA A 9 -8.54 -26.50 -25.52
CA ALA A 9 -7.29 -25.86 -25.09
C ALA A 9 -7.50 -24.96 -23.87
N ALA A 10 -8.60 -24.18 -23.84
CA ALA A 10 -8.96 -23.36 -22.70
C ALA A 10 -9.21 -24.21 -21.44
N ASP A 11 -9.98 -25.30 -21.56
CA ASP A 11 -10.27 -26.24 -20.48
C ASP A 11 -9.03 -26.98 -19.97
N TRP A 12 -8.04 -27.24 -20.84
CA TRP A 12 -6.77 -27.81 -20.43
C TRP A 12 -5.93 -26.78 -19.67
N PHE A 13 -5.88 -25.54 -20.16
CA PHE A 13 -5.15 -24.45 -19.52
C PHE A 13 -5.69 -24.12 -18.13
N THR A 14 -7.01 -23.99 -17.95
CA THR A 14 -7.63 -23.76 -16.64
C THR A 14 -7.35 -24.90 -15.67
N ARG A 15 -7.37 -26.16 -16.14
CA ARG A 15 -7.04 -27.34 -15.33
C ARG A 15 -5.58 -27.39 -14.90
N VAL A 16 -4.64 -27.06 -15.79
CA VAL A 16 -3.20 -27.08 -15.49
C VAL A 16 -2.79 -25.91 -14.59
N THR A 17 -3.30 -24.72 -14.85
CA THR A 17 -2.95 -23.51 -14.09
C THR A 17 -3.71 -23.36 -12.79
N GLY A 18 -4.81 -24.10 -12.60
CA GLY A 18 -5.71 -23.92 -11.46
C GLY A 18 -6.39 -22.55 -11.48
N ALA A 19 -6.56 -21.94 -12.65
CA ALA A 19 -7.16 -20.62 -12.79
C ALA A 19 -8.58 -20.56 -12.18
N ASP A 20 -9.35 -21.66 -12.20
CA ASP A 20 -10.63 -21.75 -11.49
C ASP A 20 -10.49 -21.59 -9.98
N LYS A 21 -9.42 -22.11 -9.38
CA LYS A 21 -9.14 -21.92 -7.95
C LYS A 21 -8.74 -20.47 -7.65
N LEU A 22 -7.97 -19.83 -8.53
CA LEU A 22 -7.63 -18.41 -8.39
C LEU A 22 -8.86 -17.52 -8.54
N LEU A 23 -9.73 -17.79 -9.51
CA LEU A 23 -11.00 -17.09 -9.71
C LEU A 23 -11.95 -17.26 -8.52
N THR A 24 -12.12 -18.49 -8.03
CA THR A 24 -12.98 -18.76 -6.86
C THR A 24 -12.41 -18.17 -5.58
N TRP A 25 -11.09 -18.14 -5.41
CA TRP A 25 -10.43 -17.47 -4.29
C TRP A 25 -10.57 -15.94 -4.36
N GLN A 26 -10.55 -15.36 -5.56
CA GLN A 26 -10.85 -13.93 -5.74
C GLN A 26 -12.31 -13.59 -5.42
N LEU A 27 -13.26 -14.47 -5.73
CA LEU A 27 -14.70 -14.28 -5.50
C LEU A 27 -15.12 -14.44 -4.02
N SER A 28 -14.33 -15.15 -3.21
CA SER A 28 -14.66 -15.44 -1.80
C SER A 28 -13.89 -14.57 -0.79
N TRP A 29 -13.05 -13.66 -1.27
CA TRP A 29 -12.20 -12.86 -0.40
C TRP A 29 -13.00 -11.75 0.30
N HIS A 30 -13.13 -11.88 1.61
CA HIS A 30 -13.73 -10.85 2.45
C HIS A 30 -12.69 -9.77 2.79
N PRO A 31 -13.00 -8.48 2.59
CA PRO A 31 -12.13 -7.39 3.01
C PRO A 31 -11.77 -7.50 4.49
N ARG A 32 -10.48 -7.37 4.82
CA ARG A 32 -9.98 -7.46 6.21
C ARG A 32 -9.45 -6.13 6.70
N ALA A 33 -9.76 -5.79 7.95
CA ALA A 33 -9.22 -4.61 8.61
C ALA A 33 -7.79 -4.88 9.08
N PHE A 34 -6.82 -4.12 8.55
CA PHE A 34 -5.42 -4.16 8.94
C PHE A 34 -5.09 -2.90 9.74
N ARG A 35 -5.36 -2.91 11.05
CA ARG A 35 -5.17 -1.72 11.89
C ARG A 35 -3.75 -1.51 12.38
N PHE A 36 -3.03 -2.60 12.65
CA PHE A 36 -1.68 -2.53 13.23
C PHE A 36 -0.58 -2.66 12.18
N LEU A 37 -0.80 -3.46 11.14
CA LEU A 37 0.24 -3.72 10.13
C LEU A 37 0.70 -2.45 9.38
N PRO A 38 -0.20 -1.55 8.94
CA PRO A 38 0.23 -0.29 8.34
C PRO A 38 1.02 0.60 9.29
N ILE A 39 0.71 0.58 10.60
CA ILE A 39 1.44 1.35 11.61
C ILE A 39 2.87 0.84 11.73
N VAL A 40 3.03 -0.49 11.83
CA VAL A 40 4.36 -1.12 11.84
C VAL A 40 5.13 -0.78 10.57
N ALA A 41 4.47 -0.85 9.41
CA ALA A 41 5.10 -0.55 8.14
C ALA A 41 5.60 0.91 8.05
N LEU A 42 4.78 1.87 8.51
CA LEU A 42 5.15 3.28 8.60
C LEU A 42 6.34 3.49 9.55
N LEU A 43 6.34 2.86 10.72
CA LEU A 43 7.44 2.94 11.67
C LEU A 43 8.75 2.41 11.08
N LEU A 44 8.70 1.27 10.38
CA LEU A 44 9.87 0.72 9.69
C LEU A 44 10.36 1.67 8.59
N GLY A 45 9.45 2.28 7.82
CA GLY A 45 9.81 3.30 6.82
C GLY A 45 10.48 4.52 7.43
N THR A 46 9.95 5.05 8.53
CA THR A 46 10.54 6.19 9.24
C THR A 46 11.92 5.85 9.81
N ILE A 47 12.08 4.68 10.42
CA ILE A 47 13.38 4.19 10.91
C ILE A 47 14.35 4.02 9.75
N GLY A 48 13.91 3.42 8.64
CA GLY A 48 14.69 3.24 7.42
C GLY A 48 15.18 4.55 6.86
N MET A 49 14.33 5.58 6.82
CA MET A 49 14.72 6.93 6.40
C MET A 49 15.72 7.55 7.38
N GLY A 50 15.54 7.40 8.68
CA GLY A 50 16.53 7.85 9.68
C GLY A 50 17.89 7.18 9.51
N ILE A 51 17.92 5.89 9.18
CA ILE A 51 19.15 5.16 8.85
C ILE A 51 19.73 5.68 7.53
N GLN A 52 18.92 5.92 6.50
CA GLN A 52 19.38 6.46 5.22
C GLN A 52 20.04 7.84 5.40
N ILE A 53 19.43 8.71 6.22
CA ILE A 53 19.95 10.04 6.56
C ILE A 53 21.29 9.96 7.30
N THR A 54 21.43 9.04 8.25
CA THR A 54 22.62 8.96 9.12
C THR A 54 23.73 8.07 8.56
N ARG A 55 23.40 7.12 7.67
CA ARG A 55 24.30 6.09 7.14
C ARG A 55 23.96 5.75 5.67
N PRO A 56 24.09 6.71 4.73
CA PRO A 56 23.66 6.52 3.34
C PRO A 56 24.39 5.39 2.61
N ASP A 57 25.65 5.09 2.98
CA ASP A 57 26.51 4.12 2.28
C ASP A 57 26.15 2.66 2.54
N HIS A 58 25.37 2.36 3.57
CA HIS A 58 25.08 0.98 3.98
C HIS A 58 23.95 0.31 3.19
N GLY A 59 23.17 1.06 2.41
CA GLY A 59 22.00 0.55 1.69
C GLY A 59 20.85 0.03 2.57
N LEU A 60 21.09 -0.20 3.86
CA LEU A 60 20.10 -0.70 4.82
C LEU A 60 18.91 0.25 4.97
N GLY A 61 19.16 1.57 4.90
CA GLY A 61 18.11 2.59 4.99
C GLY A 61 17.07 2.44 3.89
N ILE A 62 17.50 2.51 2.63
CA ILE A 62 16.62 2.30 1.47
C ILE A 62 15.96 0.91 1.47
N VAL A 63 16.66 -0.15 1.86
CA VAL A 63 16.08 -1.51 1.96
C VAL A 63 14.95 -1.53 2.99
N LEU A 64 15.14 -0.89 4.14
CA LEU A 64 14.12 -0.84 5.19
C LEU A 64 12.93 0.04 4.80
N VAL A 65 13.15 1.13 4.07
CA VAL A 65 12.05 1.92 3.49
C VAL A 65 11.27 1.08 2.48
N ASN A 66 11.98 0.39 1.58
CA ASN A 66 11.36 -0.38 0.51
C ASN A 66 10.58 -1.60 1.04
N LEU A 67 11.26 -2.48 1.77
CA LEU A 67 10.70 -3.74 2.26
C LEU A 67 9.85 -3.55 3.51
N GLY A 68 10.13 -2.51 4.31
CA GLY A 68 9.44 -2.24 5.56
C GLY A 68 8.21 -1.35 5.42
N CYS A 69 8.15 -0.45 4.43
CA CYS A 69 7.04 0.50 4.29
C CYS A 69 6.34 0.41 2.94
N PHE A 70 7.08 0.57 1.85
CA PHE A 70 6.51 0.63 0.50
C PHE A 70 5.87 -0.70 0.07
N LEU A 71 6.62 -1.80 0.01
CA LEU A 71 6.07 -3.09 -0.42
C LEU A 71 4.92 -3.59 0.48
N PRO A 72 5.01 -3.50 1.82
CA PRO A 72 3.87 -3.83 2.67
C PRO A 72 2.64 -2.96 2.38
N GLY A 73 2.82 -1.67 2.12
CA GLY A 73 1.74 -0.76 1.70
C GLY A 73 1.04 -1.23 0.43
N THR A 74 1.81 -1.55 -0.61
CA THR A 74 1.30 -2.07 -1.88
C THR A 74 0.53 -3.38 -1.67
N VAL A 75 1.10 -4.33 -0.92
CA VAL A 75 0.45 -5.61 -0.59
C VAL A 75 -0.84 -5.38 0.18
N LEU A 76 -0.82 -4.49 1.17
CA LEU A 76 -1.99 -4.16 1.99
C LEU A 76 -3.10 -3.46 1.19
N MET A 77 -2.75 -2.65 0.19
CA MET A 77 -3.74 -2.10 -0.74
C MET A 77 -4.43 -3.19 -1.57
N MET A 78 -3.68 -4.21 -2.00
CA MET A 78 -4.19 -5.31 -2.82
C MET A 78 -5.08 -6.31 -2.05
N PHE A 79 -4.77 -6.56 -0.78
CA PHE A 79 -5.44 -7.59 0.04
C PHE A 79 -6.26 -7.04 1.19
N GLY A 80 -6.21 -5.73 1.41
CA GLY A 80 -6.82 -5.06 2.55
C GLY A 80 -8.22 -4.51 2.31
N PRO A 81 -8.62 -3.50 3.08
CA PRO A 81 -10.00 -3.07 3.22
C PRO A 81 -10.56 -2.40 1.95
N LEU A 82 -9.68 -2.01 1.03
CA LEU A 82 -10.02 -1.31 -0.21
C LEU A 82 -10.19 -2.27 -1.39
N ARG A 83 -9.94 -3.57 -1.21
CA ARG A 83 -10.15 -4.56 -2.27
C ARG A 83 -11.62 -4.59 -2.69
N GLN A 84 -11.90 -4.66 -3.98
CA GLN A 84 -13.27 -4.86 -4.44
C GLN A 84 -13.71 -6.29 -4.12
N PRO A 85 -14.83 -6.49 -3.39
CA PRO A 85 -15.24 -7.83 -2.94
C PRO A 85 -15.73 -8.72 -4.09
N SER A 86 -16.24 -8.15 -5.19
CA SER A 86 -16.62 -8.92 -6.37
C SER A 86 -16.62 -8.05 -7.63
N ILE A 87 -16.35 -8.65 -8.79
CA ILE A 87 -16.53 -8.04 -10.11
C ILE A 87 -18.04 -7.90 -10.42
N THR A 88 -18.88 -8.76 -9.85
CA THR A 88 -20.31 -8.86 -10.16
C THR A 88 -21.20 -7.98 -9.29
N ALA A 89 -20.68 -7.43 -8.19
CA ALA A 89 -21.42 -6.56 -7.29
C ALA A 89 -20.84 -5.13 -7.36
N PRO A 90 -21.59 -4.14 -7.89
CA PRO A 90 -21.13 -2.76 -7.91
C PRO A 90 -20.98 -2.23 -6.48
N LEU A 91 -19.94 -1.43 -6.24
CA LEU A 91 -19.72 -0.78 -4.95
C LEU A 91 -20.91 0.12 -4.60
N ASP A 92 -21.37 0.01 -3.35
CA ASP A 92 -22.34 0.91 -2.76
C ASP A 92 -21.78 2.35 -2.68
N GLU A 93 -22.65 3.36 -2.69
CA GLU A 93 -22.25 4.77 -2.61
C GLU A 93 -21.44 5.06 -1.34
N ARG A 94 -21.83 4.44 -0.22
CA ARG A 94 -21.11 4.52 1.05
C ARG A 94 -19.69 3.97 0.94
N GLU A 95 -19.51 2.83 0.29
CA GLU A 95 -18.19 2.21 0.10
C GLU A 95 -17.31 3.05 -0.83
N ARG A 96 -17.88 3.61 -1.90
CA ARG A 96 -17.17 4.54 -2.79
C ARG A 96 -16.70 5.77 -2.04
N HIS A 97 -17.57 6.37 -1.24
CA HIS A 97 -17.24 7.53 -0.42
C HIS A 97 -16.13 7.20 0.58
N GLN A 98 -16.21 6.06 1.28
CA GLN A 98 -15.19 5.64 2.22
C GLN A 98 -13.82 5.43 1.55
N ARG A 99 -13.78 4.82 0.36
CA ARG A 99 -12.53 4.66 -0.42
C ARG A 99 -11.95 6.02 -0.78
N LEU A 100 -12.78 6.93 -1.29
CA LEU A 100 -12.35 8.29 -1.66
C LEU A 100 -11.77 9.03 -0.46
N VAL A 101 -12.48 9.06 0.67
CA VAL A 101 -12.02 9.71 1.90
C VAL A 101 -10.70 9.10 2.39
N SER A 102 -10.56 7.77 2.34
CA SER A 102 -9.32 7.08 2.74
C SER A 102 -8.14 7.48 1.85
N PHE A 103 -8.35 7.59 0.53
CA PHE A 103 -7.33 8.07 -0.40
C PHE A 103 -6.96 9.54 -0.18
N ILE A 104 -7.94 10.39 0.15
CA ILE A 104 -7.69 11.79 0.51
C ILE A 104 -6.80 11.88 1.74
N TRP A 105 -7.00 11.02 2.76
CA TRP A 105 -6.11 10.97 3.92
C TRP A 105 -4.69 10.55 3.56
N GLY A 106 -4.52 9.50 2.74
CA GLY A 106 -3.21 9.06 2.29
C GLY A 106 -2.46 10.10 1.47
N LEU A 107 -3.11 10.61 0.42
CA LEU A 107 -2.55 11.66 -0.43
C LEU A 107 -2.29 12.95 0.34
N GLY A 108 -3.26 13.41 1.14
CA GLY A 108 -3.12 14.63 1.93
C GLY A 108 -1.94 14.57 2.89
N THR A 109 -1.77 13.44 3.60
CA THR A 109 -0.63 13.23 4.51
C THR A 109 0.70 13.27 3.75
N SER A 110 0.80 12.54 2.64
CA SER A 110 2.03 12.55 1.82
C SER A 110 2.32 13.93 1.22
N GLN A 111 1.31 14.68 0.80
CA GLN A 111 1.49 16.02 0.23
C GLN A 111 1.99 17.00 1.28
N ILE A 112 1.43 16.98 2.50
CA ILE A 112 1.91 17.81 3.61
C ILE A 112 3.38 17.50 3.91
N LEU A 113 3.75 16.21 3.97
CA LEU A 113 5.13 15.80 4.22
C LEU A 113 6.07 16.17 3.06
N ALA A 114 5.61 16.06 1.81
CA ALA A 114 6.39 16.50 0.65
C ALA A 114 6.64 18.01 0.68
N VAL A 115 5.64 18.82 1.04
CA VAL A 115 5.81 20.27 1.22
C VAL A 115 6.81 20.57 2.32
N ILE A 116 6.70 19.91 3.48
CA ILE A 116 7.68 20.04 4.59
C ILE A 116 9.09 19.67 4.12
N ALA A 117 9.24 18.58 3.36
CA ALA A 117 10.51 18.15 2.81
C ALA A 117 11.11 19.21 1.87
N CYS A 118 10.31 19.78 0.95
CA CYS A 118 10.75 20.86 0.08
C CYS A 118 11.28 22.09 0.85
N TYR A 119 10.55 22.53 1.88
CA TYR A 119 11.01 23.64 2.73
C TYR A 119 12.26 23.28 3.52
N THR A 120 12.38 22.04 3.97
CA THR A 120 13.58 21.54 4.66
C THR A 120 14.78 21.56 3.72
N PHE A 121 14.63 21.14 2.46
CA PHE A 121 15.73 21.14 1.49
C PHE A 121 16.16 22.56 1.12
N ALA A 122 15.20 23.48 0.92
CA ALA A 122 15.51 24.89 0.69
C ALA A 122 16.21 25.54 1.90
N ALA A 123 15.82 25.15 3.12
CA ALA A 123 16.47 25.65 4.33
C ALA A 123 17.87 25.05 4.55
N ALA A 124 18.16 23.87 3.99
CA ALA A 124 19.47 23.23 4.14
C ALA A 124 20.60 24.02 3.47
N ASP A 125 20.29 24.84 2.45
CA ASP A 125 21.24 25.74 1.80
C ASP A 125 21.71 26.88 2.72
N VAL A 126 20.91 27.23 3.74
CA VAL A 126 21.17 28.36 4.64
C VAL A 126 21.42 27.95 6.09
N VAL A 127 20.92 26.79 6.52
CA VAL A 127 21.09 26.26 7.88
C VAL A 127 22.10 25.10 7.86
N PRO A 128 23.32 25.30 8.37
CA PRO A 128 24.31 24.22 8.43
C PRO A 128 23.81 23.04 9.26
N GLY A 129 24.00 21.82 8.74
CA GLY A 129 23.64 20.58 9.41
C GLY A 129 22.20 20.11 9.19
N LEU A 130 21.38 20.86 8.44
CA LEU A 130 20.10 20.35 7.97
C LEU A 130 20.32 19.34 6.85
N TRP A 131 19.64 18.21 6.92
CA TRP A 131 19.78 17.15 5.92
C TRP A 131 19.08 17.54 4.60
N HIS A 132 19.73 17.22 3.49
CA HIS A 132 19.11 17.22 2.17
C HIS A 132 19.58 15.98 1.38
N PRO A 133 18.79 15.49 0.41
CA PRO A 133 19.18 14.35 -0.41
C PRO A 133 20.39 14.71 -1.30
N HIS A 134 21.41 13.83 -1.31
CA HIS A 134 22.63 14.01 -2.11
C HIS A 134 22.80 12.94 -3.18
N THR A 135 22.29 11.74 -2.91
CA THR A 135 22.45 10.58 -3.78
C THR A 135 21.12 10.18 -4.43
N LEU A 136 21.18 9.41 -5.52
CA LEU A 136 19.98 8.79 -6.10
C LEU A 136 19.27 7.86 -5.09
N GLY A 137 20.02 7.25 -4.17
CA GLY A 137 19.47 6.41 -3.11
C GLY A 137 18.58 7.21 -2.14
N ASP A 138 18.98 8.44 -1.81
CA ASP A 138 18.20 9.31 -0.92
C ASP A 138 16.89 9.73 -1.56
N TRP A 139 16.93 10.12 -2.84
CA TRP A 139 15.73 10.46 -3.61
C TRP A 139 14.80 9.26 -3.77
N ALA A 140 15.35 8.08 -4.06
CA ALA A 140 14.58 6.85 -4.18
C ALA A 140 13.93 6.45 -2.84
N ALA A 141 14.67 6.50 -1.74
CA ALA A 141 14.14 6.25 -0.40
C ALA A 141 13.05 7.25 -0.03
N LEU A 142 13.26 8.54 -0.26
CA LEU A 142 12.25 9.57 0.00
C LEU A 142 10.97 9.33 -0.81
N ALA A 143 11.09 9.07 -2.12
CA ALA A 143 9.95 8.78 -2.97
C ALA A 143 9.18 7.53 -2.51
N GLN A 144 9.90 6.44 -2.23
CA GLN A 144 9.29 5.19 -1.74
C GLN A 144 8.62 5.37 -0.39
N LEU A 145 9.20 6.16 0.52
CA LEU A 145 8.59 6.49 1.79
C LEU A 145 7.27 7.26 1.57
N LEU A 146 7.26 8.27 0.71
CA LEU A 146 6.05 9.06 0.41
C LEU A 146 4.97 8.18 -0.22
N PHE A 147 5.31 7.33 -1.19
CA PHE A 147 4.36 6.34 -1.74
C PHE A 147 3.86 5.37 -0.67
N GLY A 148 4.75 4.82 0.15
CA GLY A 148 4.39 3.94 1.25
C GLY A 148 3.48 4.64 2.27
N ILE A 149 3.66 5.94 2.51
CA ILE A 149 2.76 6.74 3.36
C ILE A 149 1.37 6.83 2.74
N VAL A 150 1.25 7.15 1.45
CA VAL A 150 -0.05 7.17 0.76
C VAL A 150 -0.77 5.84 0.95
N GLU A 151 -0.11 4.72 0.63
CA GLU A 151 -0.70 3.39 0.69
C GLU A 151 -1.09 2.98 2.11
N ASN A 152 -0.17 3.06 3.06
CA ASN A 152 -0.38 2.59 4.43
C ASN A 152 -1.38 3.48 5.18
N VAL A 153 -1.35 4.81 5.00
CA VAL A 153 -2.33 5.70 5.62
C VAL A 153 -3.72 5.49 5.02
N THR A 154 -3.82 5.28 3.70
CA THR A 154 -5.10 4.95 3.05
C THR A 154 -5.67 3.65 3.62
N VAL A 155 -4.85 2.60 3.74
CA VAL A 155 -5.28 1.32 4.33
C VAL A 155 -5.67 1.49 5.80
N LEU A 156 -4.92 2.28 6.57
CA LEU A 156 -5.21 2.52 7.98
C LEU A 156 -6.54 3.25 8.16
N ALA A 157 -6.79 4.30 7.38
CA ALA A 157 -8.04 5.05 7.37
C ALA A 157 -9.23 4.15 7.02
N ALA A 158 -9.08 3.35 5.95
CA ALA A 158 -10.10 2.41 5.53
C ALA A 158 -10.38 1.32 6.59
N SER A 159 -9.33 0.77 7.21
CA SER A 159 -9.42 -0.28 8.25
C SER A 159 -10.11 0.20 9.53
N TRP A 160 -10.01 1.49 9.85
CA TRP A 160 -10.70 2.09 10.98
C TRP A 160 -12.15 2.44 10.69
N ALA A 161 -12.47 2.81 9.45
CA ALA A 161 -13.83 3.09 9.02
C ALA A 161 -14.69 1.83 8.80
N MET A 162 -14.07 0.64 8.73
CA MET A 162 -14.80 -0.63 8.62
C MET A 162 -15.65 -0.92 9.87
N PRO A 163 -16.89 -1.42 9.68
CA PRO A 163 -17.70 -1.92 10.78
C PRO A 163 -16.93 -2.96 11.59
N ARG A 164 -16.99 -2.87 12.92
CA ARG A 164 -16.49 -3.96 13.77
C ARG A 164 -17.46 -5.13 13.61
N PRO A 165 -16.97 -6.38 13.44
CA PRO A 165 -17.86 -7.53 13.55
C PRO A 165 -18.54 -7.44 14.91
N LEU A 166 -19.87 -7.38 14.92
CA LEU A 166 -20.65 -7.48 16.15
C LEU A 166 -20.29 -8.82 16.77
N ALA A 167 -19.82 -8.80 18.00
CA ALA A 167 -19.48 -10.00 18.75
C ALA A 167 -20.76 -10.63 19.29
N ASP A 168 -21.74 -10.93 18.44
CA ASP A 168 -23.03 -11.46 18.85
C ASP A 168 -23.65 -12.23 17.68
N GLU A 169 -23.28 -13.51 17.56
CA GLU A 169 -24.09 -14.64 17.05
C GLU A 169 -23.36 -15.93 17.51
N ASP A 170 -23.26 -16.12 18.84
CA ASP A 170 -23.07 -17.42 19.49
C ASP A 170 -24.43 -17.90 20.03
#